data_AF-A0A7S0ZEF8-F1
#
_entry.id   AF-A0A7S0ZEF8-F1
#
_cell.length_a   1.000
_cell.length_b   1.000
_cell.length_c   1.000
_cell.angle_alpha   90.00
_cell.angle_beta   90.00
_cell.angle_gamma   90.00
#
_symmetry.space_group_name_H-M   'P 1'
#
loop_
_entity.id
_entity.type
_entity.pdbx_description
1 polymer ?
#
loop_
_entity_poly.entity_id
_entity_poly.type
_entity_poly.pdbx_seq_one_letter_code
_entity_poly.pdbx_strand_id
1 'polypeptide(L)'
;GFFLEKESPKQGSKYEGMPALLECELEMVHVALCELYRQLNESDLFLGVWKKRATCPSTLSALNFDQRGEFEKAQNMYLNCMTDAASTDAAVLASIGNPSTTEAYLWESRWIECAKQMNDWDILTEFSRSVIYTDLLHECLWRVPDWAALKELLAKHPLEDPVRLR
;
A
#
# COMPACT_ATOMS: atom_id res chain seq x y z
N GLY A 1 10.38 -2.05 -40.64
CA GLY A 1 10.56 -3.38 -40.00
C GLY A 1 11.09 -3.16 -38.60
N PHE A 2 10.64 -3.97 -37.65
CA PHE A 2 10.82 -3.87 -36.19
C PHE A 2 9.78 -3.02 -35.45
N PHE A 3 8.51 -3.39 -35.61
CA PHE A 3 7.53 -3.24 -34.55
C PHE A 3 7.79 -4.42 -33.59
N LEU A 4 8.48 -4.16 -32.48
CA LEU A 4 8.56 -5.10 -31.37
C LEU A 4 7.17 -5.11 -30.71
N GLU A 5 6.31 -6.00 -31.17
CA GLU A 5 5.21 -6.54 -30.38
C GLU A 5 5.81 -7.12 -29.10
N LYS A 6 5.82 -6.31 -28.03
CA LYS A 6 5.94 -6.86 -26.69
C LYS A 6 4.63 -7.56 -26.39
N GLU A 7 4.58 -8.86 -26.68
CA GLU A 7 3.61 -9.75 -26.06
C GLU A 7 3.67 -9.51 -24.55
N SER A 8 2.59 -8.97 -24.00
CA SER A 8 2.40 -8.94 -22.55
C SER A 8 2.27 -10.38 -22.10
N PRO A 9 3.10 -10.87 -21.15
CA PRO A 9 3.02 -12.25 -20.73
C PRO A 9 1.63 -12.48 -20.13
N LYS A 10 0.89 -13.44 -20.69
CA LYS A 10 -0.34 -13.94 -20.08
C LYS A 10 0.04 -14.45 -18.69
N GLN A 11 -0.39 -13.74 -17.67
CA GLN A 11 -0.13 -14.07 -16.27
C GLN A 11 -1.00 -15.29 -15.93
N GLY A 12 -0.49 -16.50 -16.25
CA GLY A 12 -1.02 -17.74 -15.69
C GLY A 12 -0.98 -17.67 -14.17
N SER A 13 -1.85 -18.41 -13.48
CA SER A 13 -1.77 -18.49 -12.01
C SER A 13 -0.34 -18.91 -11.64
N LYS A 14 0.38 -18.08 -10.88
CA LYS A 14 1.81 -18.28 -10.55
C LYS A 14 2.09 -19.64 -9.88
N TYR A 15 1.04 -20.32 -9.42
CA TYR A 15 1.06 -21.59 -8.71
C TYR A 15 0.05 -22.59 -9.31
N GLU A 16 -0.05 -22.68 -10.65
CA GLU A 16 -0.90 -23.69 -11.30
C GLU A 16 -0.59 -25.11 -10.77
N GLY A 17 -1.61 -25.74 -10.18
CA GLY A 17 -1.52 -27.10 -9.62
C GLY A 17 -1.12 -27.20 -8.15
N MET A 18 -0.96 -26.08 -7.43
CA MET A 18 -0.66 -26.08 -6.00
C MET A 18 -1.89 -26.49 -5.17
N PRO A 19 -1.74 -27.37 -4.16
CA PRO A 19 -2.83 -27.66 -3.23
C PRO A 19 -3.22 -26.41 -2.44
N ALA A 20 -4.51 -26.16 -2.26
CA ALA A 20 -5.04 -24.98 -1.56
C ALA A 20 -4.47 -24.77 -0.13
N LEU A 21 -4.15 -25.86 0.58
CA LEU A 21 -3.50 -25.78 1.90
C LEU A 21 -2.11 -25.13 1.81
N LEU A 22 -1.34 -25.48 0.79
CA LEU A 22 -0.01 -24.94 0.55
C LEU A 22 -0.09 -23.46 0.15
N GLU A 23 -1.11 -23.08 -0.63
CA GLU A 23 -1.35 -21.66 -1.00
C GLU A 23 -1.62 -20.80 0.23
N CYS A 24 -2.43 -21.29 1.17
CA CYS A 24 -2.72 -20.61 2.43
C CYS A 24 -1.47 -20.47 3.31
N GLU A 25 -0.67 -21.53 3.46
CA GLU A 25 0.61 -21.48 4.18
C GLU A 25 1.57 -20.46 3.57
N LEU A 26 1.69 -20.45 2.23
CA LEU A 26 2.54 -19.51 1.52
C LEU A 26 2.09 -18.05 1.73
N GLU A 27 0.78 -17.81 1.75
CA GLU A 27 0.22 -16.49 2.03
C GLU A 27 0.58 -16.01 3.45
N MET A 28 0.43 -16.87 4.46
CA MET A 28 0.82 -16.55 5.84
C MET A 28 2.31 -16.20 5.96
N VAL A 29 3.17 -16.96 5.29
CA VAL A 29 4.63 -16.72 5.29
C VAL A 29 4.94 -15.37 4.65
N HIS A 30 4.30 -15.02 3.52
CA HIS A 30 4.49 -13.72 2.89
C HIS A 30 4.03 -12.56 3.78
N VAL A 31 2.91 -12.70 4.49
CA VAL A 31 2.43 -11.68 5.44
C VAL A 31 3.43 -11.49 6.59
N ALA A 32 3.92 -12.59 7.17
CA ALA A 32 4.93 -12.54 8.23
C ALA A 32 6.25 -11.88 7.76
N LEU A 33 6.70 -12.18 6.54
CA LEU A 33 7.89 -11.56 5.94
C LEU A 33 7.69 -10.06 5.70
N CYS A 34 6.54 -9.65 5.17
CA CYS A 34 6.22 -8.24 4.97
C CYS A 34 6.25 -7.46 6.28
N GLU A 35 5.69 -8.02 7.36
CA GLU A 35 5.69 -7.38 8.67
C GLU A 35 7.10 -7.28 9.26
N LEU A 36 7.91 -8.34 9.13
CA LEU A 36 9.32 -8.31 9.55
C LEU A 36 10.10 -7.21 8.80
N TYR A 37 9.98 -7.15 7.47
CA TYR A 37 10.67 -6.12 6.68
C TYR A 37 10.19 -4.71 6.99
N ARG A 38 8.90 -4.54 7.29
CA ARG A 38 8.35 -3.26 7.74
C ARG A 38 8.98 -2.82 9.06
N GLN A 39 9.11 -3.72 10.03
CA GLN A 39 9.74 -3.42 11.33
C GLN A 39 11.24 -3.12 11.22
N LEU A 40 11.93 -3.78 10.28
CA LEU A 40 13.34 -3.53 9.98
C LEU A 40 13.56 -2.30 9.09
N ASN A 41 12.49 -1.65 8.62
CA ASN A 41 12.53 -0.54 7.68
C ASN A 41 13.22 -0.89 6.34
N GLU A 42 13.11 -2.15 5.90
CA GLU A 42 13.68 -2.67 4.65
C GLU A 42 12.67 -2.60 3.51
N SER A 43 12.45 -1.39 2.97
CA SER A 43 11.42 -1.11 1.97
C SER A 43 11.62 -1.87 0.66
N ASP A 44 12.85 -2.06 0.20
CA ASP A 44 13.14 -2.79 -1.05
C ASP A 44 12.73 -4.27 -0.97
N LEU A 45 13.01 -4.92 0.17
CA LEU A 45 12.63 -6.32 0.40
C LEU A 45 11.11 -6.45 0.53
N PHE A 46 10.46 -5.51 1.22
CA PHE A 46 9.00 -5.43 1.30
C PHE A 46 8.36 -5.35 -0.10
N LEU A 47 8.83 -4.43 -0.96
CA LEU A 47 8.34 -4.30 -2.33
C LEU A 47 8.63 -5.56 -3.15
N GLY A 48 9.78 -6.21 -2.93
CA GLY A 48 10.15 -7.47 -3.56
C GLY A 48 9.15 -8.60 -3.29
N VAL A 49 8.74 -8.79 -2.02
CA VAL A 49 7.72 -9.78 -1.65
C VAL A 49 6.40 -9.46 -2.32
N TRP A 50 5.97 -8.20 -2.31
CA TRP A 50 4.72 -7.78 -2.94
C TRP A 50 4.71 -7.96 -4.46
N LYS A 51 5.82 -7.76 -5.17
CA LYS A 51 5.90 -8.06 -6.62
C LYS A 51 5.72 -9.56 -6.92
N LYS A 52 6.11 -10.44 -5.98
CA LYS A 52 5.86 -11.88 -6.09
C LYS A 52 4.42 -12.25 -5.77
N ARG A 53 3.82 -11.59 -4.77
CA ARG A 53 2.43 -11.83 -4.34
C ARG A 53 1.38 -11.23 -5.27
N ALA A 54 1.64 -10.05 -5.83
CA ALA A 54 0.65 -9.28 -6.56
C ALA A 54 0.11 -10.04 -7.78
N THR A 55 -1.22 -10.00 -7.93
CA THR A 55 -1.98 -10.57 -9.03
C THR A 55 -2.36 -9.50 -10.05
N CYS A 56 -2.70 -8.29 -9.60
CA CYS A 56 -3.11 -7.20 -10.48
C CYS A 56 -1.88 -6.58 -11.20
N PRO A 57 -1.89 -6.48 -12.54
CA PRO A 57 -0.81 -5.86 -13.31
C PRO A 57 -0.62 -4.37 -12.99
N SER A 58 -1.70 -3.67 -12.65
CA SER A 58 -1.65 -2.26 -12.23
C SER A 58 -0.91 -2.10 -10.91
N THR A 59 -1.17 -3.00 -9.92
CA THR A 59 -0.41 -3.08 -8.66
C THR A 59 1.08 -3.30 -8.94
N LEU A 60 1.42 -4.24 -9.82
CA LEU A 60 2.82 -4.52 -10.17
C LEU A 60 3.51 -3.29 -10.78
N SER A 61 2.82 -2.57 -11.65
CA SER A 61 3.33 -1.35 -12.28
C SER A 61 3.55 -0.23 -11.27
N ALA A 62 2.60 -0.01 -10.34
CA ALA A 62 2.72 0.95 -9.25
C ALA A 62 3.94 0.65 -8.35
N LEU A 63 4.09 -0.62 -7.94
CA LEU A 63 5.25 -1.09 -7.15
C LEU A 63 6.59 -0.88 -7.86
N ASN A 64 6.60 -0.85 -9.20
CA ASN A 64 7.82 -0.57 -9.97
C ASN A 64 8.16 0.91 -10.00
N PHE A 65 7.19 1.81 -10.07
CA PHE A 65 7.44 3.25 -9.93
C PHE A 65 7.88 3.60 -8.52
N ASP A 66 7.24 2.99 -7.52
CA ASP A 66 7.56 3.16 -6.10
C ASP A 66 9.02 2.80 -5.81
N GLN A 67 9.48 1.63 -6.27
CA GLN A 67 10.88 1.21 -6.09
C GLN A 67 11.90 2.14 -6.78
N ARG A 68 11.51 2.83 -7.85
CA ARG A 68 12.39 3.79 -8.55
C ARG A 68 12.40 5.18 -7.92
N GLY A 69 11.57 5.42 -6.90
CA GLY A 69 11.38 6.75 -6.32
C GLY A 69 10.53 7.70 -7.17
N GLU A 70 9.83 7.18 -8.18
CA GLU A 70 8.87 7.96 -8.99
C GLU A 70 7.52 8.05 -8.24
N PHE A 71 7.55 8.63 -7.03
CA PHE A 71 6.45 8.56 -6.05
C PHE A 71 5.14 9.17 -6.54
N GLU A 72 5.18 10.27 -7.30
CA GLU A 72 3.99 10.90 -7.86
C GLU A 72 3.24 9.94 -8.81
N LYS A 73 3.98 9.25 -9.68
CA LYS A 73 3.39 8.26 -10.60
C LYS A 73 2.87 7.05 -9.85
N ALA A 74 3.64 6.55 -8.89
CA ALA A 74 3.22 5.43 -8.05
C ALA A 74 1.92 5.74 -7.30
N GLN A 75 1.84 6.92 -6.66
CA GLN A 75 0.69 7.39 -5.92
C GLN A 75 -0.56 7.50 -6.80
N ASN A 76 -0.43 8.10 -7.99
CA ASN A 76 -1.54 8.17 -8.95
C ASN A 76 -2.02 6.77 -9.39
N MET A 77 -1.11 5.83 -9.60
CA MET A 77 -1.48 4.46 -9.95
C MET A 77 -2.20 3.74 -8.81
N TYR A 78 -1.75 3.89 -7.56
CA TYR A 78 -2.43 3.32 -6.40
C TYR A 78 -3.84 3.91 -6.24
N LEU A 79 -4.02 5.22 -6.43
CA LEU A 79 -5.32 5.88 -6.39
C LEU A 79 -6.26 5.37 -7.48
N ASN A 80 -5.76 5.20 -8.70
CA ASN A 80 -6.54 4.62 -9.79
C ASN A 80 -6.97 3.19 -9.45
N CYS A 81 -6.07 2.35 -8.92
CA CYS A 81 -6.42 1.00 -8.49
C CYS A 81 -7.53 0.99 -7.42
N MET A 82 -7.47 1.89 -6.44
CA MET A 82 -8.50 2.03 -5.42
C MET A 82 -9.84 2.48 -6.01
N THR A 83 -9.83 3.44 -6.94
CA THR A 83 -11.03 3.97 -7.60
C THR A 83 -11.67 2.93 -8.52
N ASP A 84 -10.86 2.20 -9.27
CA ASP A 84 -11.30 1.12 -10.16
C ASP A 84 -11.90 -0.02 -9.33
N ALA A 85 -11.29 -0.38 -8.20
CA ALA A 85 -11.83 -1.38 -7.28
C ALA A 85 -13.15 -0.96 -6.63
N ALA A 86 -13.35 0.34 -6.36
CA ALA A 86 -14.58 0.87 -5.78
C ALA A 86 -15.74 1.01 -6.78
N SER A 87 -15.42 1.25 -8.06
CA SER A 87 -16.40 1.48 -9.13
C SER A 87 -16.83 0.20 -9.86
N THR A 88 -16.05 -0.87 -9.74
CA THR A 88 -16.30 -2.14 -10.43
C THR A 88 -17.26 -3.01 -9.60
N ASP A 89 -18.41 -3.40 -10.18
CA ASP A 89 -19.31 -4.39 -9.59
C ASP A 89 -18.53 -5.64 -9.16
N ALA A 90 -18.82 -6.16 -7.96
CA ALA A 90 -18.12 -7.30 -7.35
C ALA A 90 -18.00 -8.55 -8.27
N ALA A 91 -18.87 -8.67 -9.27
CA ALA A 91 -18.86 -9.74 -10.28
C ALA A 91 -17.74 -9.61 -11.33
N VAL A 92 -17.25 -8.40 -11.63
CA VAL A 92 -16.16 -8.16 -12.61
C VAL A 92 -14.79 -8.23 -11.94
N LEU A 93 -14.69 -7.91 -10.64
CA LEU A 93 -13.47 -8.13 -9.85
C LEU A 93 -13.05 -9.61 -9.82
N ALA A 94 -14.01 -10.54 -9.89
CA ALA A 94 -13.73 -11.98 -9.99
C ALA A 94 -13.08 -12.40 -11.32
N SER A 95 -13.26 -11.64 -12.43
CA SER A 95 -12.74 -12.02 -13.76
C SER A 95 -11.35 -11.43 -14.08
N ILE A 96 -10.92 -10.40 -13.34
CA ILE A 96 -9.61 -9.74 -13.50
C ILE A 96 -8.54 -10.39 -12.59
N GLY A 97 -8.91 -11.44 -11.87
CA GLY A 97 -8.13 -11.98 -10.76
C GLY A 97 -8.43 -11.11 -9.55
N ASN A 98 -9.34 -11.58 -8.70
CA ASN A 98 -9.81 -10.90 -7.50
C ASN A 98 -8.64 -10.17 -6.82
N PRO A 99 -8.57 -8.82 -6.83
CA PRO A 99 -7.58 -8.15 -6.01
C PRO A 99 -7.91 -8.57 -4.59
N SER A 100 -7.04 -9.40 -3.99
CA SER A 100 -7.29 -9.88 -2.64
C SER A 100 -7.54 -8.65 -1.76
N THR A 101 -8.40 -8.76 -0.76
CA THR A 101 -8.59 -7.69 0.23
C THR A 101 -7.26 -7.12 0.75
N THR A 102 -6.19 -7.92 0.69
CA THR A 102 -4.84 -7.52 1.03
C THR A 102 -4.17 -6.55 0.04
N GLU A 103 -4.46 -6.61 -1.26
CA GLU A 103 -3.94 -5.62 -2.22
C GLU A 103 -4.57 -4.24 -2.00
N ALA A 104 -5.84 -4.17 -1.61
CA ALA A 104 -6.48 -2.90 -1.26
C ALA A 104 -5.76 -2.22 -0.09
N TYR A 105 -5.44 -2.98 0.96
CA TYR A 105 -4.65 -2.48 2.09
C TYR A 105 -3.24 -2.02 1.66
N LEU A 106 -2.60 -2.75 0.74
CA LEU A 106 -1.32 -2.34 0.17
C LEU A 106 -1.44 -0.98 -0.53
N TRP A 107 -2.45 -0.77 -1.37
CA TRP A 107 -2.58 0.47 -2.15
C TRP A 107 -2.71 1.69 -1.24
N GLU A 108 -3.56 1.62 -0.21
CA GLU A 108 -3.72 2.69 0.77
C GLU A 108 -2.41 2.95 1.52
N SER A 109 -1.78 1.90 2.07
CA SER A 109 -0.54 2.02 2.81
C SER A 109 0.60 2.63 1.98
N ARG A 110 0.76 2.20 0.71
CA ARG A 110 1.79 2.72 -0.18
C ARG A 110 1.47 4.11 -0.70
N TRP A 111 0.20 4.43 -0.93
CA TRP A 111 -0.23 5.78 -1.30
C TRP A 111 0.15 6.80 -0.22
N ILE A 112 -0.06 6.45 1.06
CA ILE A 112 0.38 7.26 2.21
C ILE A 112 1.90 7.40 2.23
N GLU A 113 2.63 6.30 2.09
CA GLU A 113 4.10 6.33 2.11
C GLU A 113 4.68 7.17 0.97
N CYS A 114 4.14 7.06 -0.25
CA CYS A 114 4.54 7.91 -1.36
C CYS A 114 4.32 9.40 -1.05
N ALA A 115 3.18 9.79 -0.46
CA ALA A 115 2.95 11.17 -0.02
C ALA A 115 3.98 11.63 1.02
N LYS A 116 4.31 10.78 2.00
CA LYS A 116 5.34 11.08 3.01
C LYS A 116 6.69 11.34 2.37
N GLN A 117 7.10 10.51 1.40
CA GLN A 117 8.36 10.68 0.66
C GLN A 117 8.39 11.98 -0.17
N MET A 118 7.24 12.41 -0.68
CA MET A 118 7.09 13.68 -1.41
C MET A 118 6.93 14.90 -0.49
N ASN A 119 6.85 14.71 0.83
CA ASN A 119 6.62 15.79 1.81
C ASN A 119 5.25 16.50 1.63
N ASP A 120 4.27 15.81 1.05
CA ASP A 120 2.91 16.33 0.85
C ASP A 120 2.07 16.05 2.10
N TRP A 121 2.24 16.89 3.13
CA TRP A 121 1.55 16.70 4.41
C TRP A 121 0.15 17.30 4.43
N ASP A 122 -0.15 18.22 3.51
CA ASP A 122 -1.47 18.83 3.39
C ASP A 122 -2.50 17.80 2.91
N ILE A 123 -2.18 17.05 1.85
CA ILE A 123 -3.05 15.97 1.35
C ILE A 123 -3.25 14.88 2.42
N LEU A 124 -2.19 14.55 3.18
CA LEU A 124 -2.27 13.57 4.26
C LEU A 124 -3.11 14.09 5.44
N THR A 125 -3.09 15.40 5.71
CA THR A 125 -3.92 16.01 6.75
C THR A 125 -5.40 15.90 6.38
N GLU A 126 -5.75 16.25 5.14
CA GLU A 126 -7.13 16.14 4.63
C GLU A 126 -7.60 14.68 4.66
N PHE A 127 -6.79 13.77 4.13
CA PHE A 127 -7.05 12.34 4.16
C PHE A 127 -7.29 11.84 5.59
N SER A 128 -6.36 12.10 6.52
CA SER A 128 -6.44 11.62 7.90
C SER A 128 -7.68 12.12 8.63
N ARG A 129 -8.13 13.36 8.34
CA ARG A 129 -9.39 13.89 8.89
C ARG A 129 -10.62 13.19 8.31
N SER A 130 -10.60 12.87 7.02
CA SER A 130 -11.73 12.23 6.34
C SER A 130 -11.98 10.80 6.82
N VAL A 131 -10.92 10.01 7.06
CA VAL A 131 -11.01 8.62 7.52
C VAL A 131 -10.83 8.45 9.04
N ILE A 132 -10.60 9.55 9.76
CA ILE A 132 -10.34 9.55 11.21
C ILE A 132 -9.11 8.69 11.56
N TYR A 133 -8.03 8.82 10.78
CA TYR A 133 -6.75 8.17 11.07
C TYR A 133 -5.96 9.03 12.05
N THR A 134 -6.18 8.80 13.34
CA THR A 134 -5.59 9.61 14.42
C THR A 134 -4.07 9.57 14.44
N ASP A 135 -3.44 8.40 14.28
CA ASP A 135 -1.98 8.30 14.42
C ASP A 135 -1.25 9.03 13.29
N LEU A 136 -1.76 8.92 12.06
CA LEU A 136 -1.26 9.70 10.92
C LEU A 136 -1.52 11.19 11.10
N LEU A 137 -2.70 11.57 11.62
CA LEU A 137 -3.03 12.98 11.85
C LEU A 137 -2.09 13.63 12.87
N HIS A 138 -1.69 12.91 13.92
CA HIS A 138 -0.66 13.41 14.84
C HIS A 138 0.61 13.74 14.06
N GLU A 139 1.06 12.87 13.16
CA GLU A 139 2.25 13.10 12.37
C GLU A 139 2.11 14.33 11.45
N CYS A 140 0.96 14.45 10.80
CA CYS A 140 0.66 15.57 9.91
C CYS A 140 0.66 16.91 10.64
N LEU A 141 0.01 17.02 11.81
CA LEU A 141 -0.21 18.30 12.50
C LEU A 141 1.04 18.89 13.18
N TRP A 142 2.10 18.11 13.40
CA TRP A 142 3.39 18.69 13.82
C TRP A 142 4.25 19.14 12.63
N ARG A 143 3.99 18.61 11.43
CA ARG A 143 4.69 18.99 10.19
C ARG A 143 4.02 20.16 9.47
N VAL A 144 2.69 20.15 9.40
CA VAL A 144 1.85 21.31 9.08
C VAL A 144 1.59 22.01 10.42
N PRO A 145 2.21 23.15 10.73
CA PRO A 145 2.36 23.69 12.09
C PRO A 145 1.04 24.25 12.70
N ASP A 146 0.01 23.41 12.79
CA ASP A 146 -1.28 23.66 13.46
C ASP A 146 -1.24 23.11 14.88
N TRP A 147 -0.48 23.80 15.73
CA TRP A 147 -0.27 23.43 17.13
C TRP A 147 -1.55 23.45 17.96
N ALA A 148 -2.53 24.26 17.58
CA ALA A 148 -3.81 24.33 18.28
C ALA A 148 -4.60 23.04 18.06
N ALA A 149 -4.75 22.61 16.81
CA ALA A 149 -5.40 21.34 16.50
C ALA A 149 -4.63 20.14 17.08
N LEU A 150 -3.29 20.17 17.04
CA LEU A 150 -2.48 19.09 17.62
C LEU A 150 -2.70 18.95 19.13
N LYS A 151 -2.77 20.07 19.85
CA LYS A 151 -3.03 20.06 21.30
C LYS A 151 -4.40 19.48 21.63
N GLU A 152 -5.43 19.83 20.86
CA GLU A 152 -6.76 19.25 21.04
C GLU A 152 -6.80 17.76 20.70
N LEU A 153 -6.08 17.34 19.65
CA LEU A 153 -6.01 15.95 19.24
C LEU A 153 -5.33 15.11 20.33
N LEU A 154 -4.17 15.54 20.83
CA LEU A 154 -3.44 14.86 21.92
C LEU A 154 -4.25 14.76 23.21
N ALA A 155 -5.09 15.76 23.51
CA ALA A 155 -5.96 15.74 24.68
C ALA A 155 -7.07 14.68 24.55
N LYS A 156 -7.54 14.41 23.33
CA LYS A 156 -8.59 13.41 23.03
C LYS A 156 -8.01 12.01 22.81
N HIS A 157 -6.86 11.94 22.15
CA HIS A 157 -6.17 10.74 21.71
C HIS A 157 -4.69 10.84 22.08
N PRO A 158 -4.32 10.61 23.35
CA PRO A 158 -2.91 10.63 23.74
C PRO A 158 -2.14 9.54 22.99
N LEU A 159 -0.91 9.84 22.57
CA LEU A 159 -0.01 8.85 21.98
C LEU A 159 0.30 7.76 23.00
N GLU A 160 0.26 6.50 22.58
CA GLU A 160 0.80 5.42 23.38
C GLU A 160 2.33 5.56 23.45
N ASP A 161 2.88 5.79 24.65
CA ASP A 161 4.34 5.76 24.87
C ASP A 161 4.82 4.34 24.51
N PRO A 162 5.69 4.15 23.51
CA PRO A 162 6.32 2.85 23.32
C PRO A 162 7.08 2.52 24.62
N VAL A 163 6.94 1.27 25.07
CA VAL A 163 7.45 0.73 26.34
C VAL A 163 8.68 1.50 26.79
N ARG A 164 8.53 2.33 27.84
CA ARG A 164 9.66 3.03 28.46
C ARG A 164 10.67 1.97 28.87
N LEU A 165 11.78 1.88 28.15
CA LEU A 165 12.93 1.11 28.57
C LEU A 165 13.33 1.68 29.94
N ARG A 166 13.02 0.91 30.99
CA ARG A 166 13.40 1.23 32.37
C ARG A 166 14.89 1.06 32.56
#